data_AF-A0A535T7S3-F1
#
_entry.id   AF-A0A535T7S3-F1
#
_cell.length_a   1.000
_cell.length_b   1.000
_cell.length_c   1.000
_cell.angle_alpha   90.00
_cell.angle_beta   90.00
_cell.angle_gamma   90.00
#
_symmetry.space_group_name_H-M   'P 1'
#
loop_
_entity.id
_entity.type
_entity.pdbx_description
1 polymer ?
#
loop_
_entity_poly.entity_id
_entity_poly.type
_entity_poly.pdbx_seq_one_letter_code
_entity_poly.pdbx_strand_id
1 'polypeptide(L)'
;MATQQEEAIRQRLRAVPDEPGVYLFRDGRAQVIYVGKALRLRDRLRQYFTPGYAQTARVDEMVRRIYDFEFVQCANEVEALVLECNLIKNYRPRFNIRLKDDKNYLYLKLPVTEQYPRVHYSRRVQNDGALYFGPYTSAQSLRGTVKSIRQLLPFRTCSDEIFKQGKVCLDFHIRRCPGPCEKRISPDDYKARIREVALFMEGRSDVVVRQLEGRMGSAADHLDFENAARYRDQLQSIERIADRQKVLVHGRDDEDLIAYARKGNDVFVEVAYVRQGKMVGHDGHPLDGAGDAGESELLRSFLLQYYTSATHVPRSVIVPGPVDDPDLMR
;
A
#
# COMPACT_ATOMS: atom_id res chain seq x y z
N MET A 1 -15.53 -44.75 -3.31
CA MET A 1 -15.17 -43.72 -2.32
C MET A 1 -15.45 -42.31 -2.85
N ALA A 2 -15.00 -41.94 -4.06
CA ALA A 2 -15.27 -40.61 -4.65
C ALA A 2 -16.76 -40.22 -4.71
N THR A 3 -17.65 -41.15 -5.10
CA THR A 3 -19.11 -40.92 -5.20
C THR A 3 -19.81 -40.67 -3.85
N GLN A 4 -19.33 -41.28 -2.76
CA GLN A 4 -19.90 -41.05 -1.42
C GLN A 4 -19.46 -39.70 -0.85
N GLN A 5 -18.24 -39.29 -1.17
CA GLN A 5 -17.69 -38.02 -0.73
C GLN A 5 -18.35 -36.84 -1.46
N GLU A 6 -18.60 -36.99 -2.76
CA GLU A 6 -19.34 -35.98 -3.54
C GLU A 6 -20.77 -35.81 -3.02
N GLU A 7 -21.44 -36.91 -2.67
CA GLU A 7 -22.79 -36.86 -2.09
C GLU A 7 -22.81 -36.21 -0.70
N ALA A 8 -21.81 -36.47 0.16
CA ALA A 8 -21.67 -35.84 1.46
C ALA A 8 -21.46 -34.31 1.36
N ILE A 9 -20.63 -33.86 0.41
CA ILE A 9 -20.43 -32.43 0.13
C ILE A 9 -21.75 -31.81 -0.37
N ARG A 10 -22.45 -32.46 -1.31
CA ARG A 10 -23.76 -31.99 -1.82
C ARG A 10 -24.81 -31.85 -0.72
N GLN A 11 -24.82 -32.74 0.26
CA GLN A 11 -25.70 -32.63 1.42
C GLN A 11 -25.33 -31.43 2.30
N ARG A 12 -24.04 -31.24 2.62
CA ARG A 12 -23.57 -30.07 3.40
C ARG A 12 -23.86 -28.74 2.71
N LEU A 13 -23.81 -28.67 1.37
CA LEU A 13 -24.16 -27.47 0.59
C LEU A 13 -25.63 -27.03 0.80
N ARG A 14 -26.53 -27.91 1.25
CA ARG A 14 -27.92 -27.54 1.57
C ARG A 14 -28.05 -26.76 2.88
N ALA A 15 -27.12 -26.96 3.81
CA ALA A 15 -27.11 -26.28 5.11
C ALA A 15 -26.43 -24.90 5.07
N VAL A 16 -25.83 -24.51 3.94
CA VAL A 16 -25.14 -23.23 3.81
C VAL A 16 -26.16 -22.08 3.80
N PRO A 17 -25.97 -21.04 4.63
CA PRO A 17 -26.86 -19.89 4.67
C PRO A 17 -26.78 -19.08 3.37
N ASP A 18 -27.85 -18.35 3.09
CA ASP A 18 -27.92 -17.46 1.94
C ASP A 18 -27.51 -16.04 2.35
N GLU A 19 -26.30 -15.95 2.91
CA GLU A 19 -25.79 -14.74 3.56
C GLU A 19 -24.36 -14.45 3.11
N PRO A 20 -23.88 -13.21 3.28
CA PRO A 20 -22.51 -12.86 2.98
C PRO A 20 -21.54 -13.57 3.92
N GLY A 21 -20.37 -13.90 3.39
CA GLY A 21 -19.33 -14.52 4.19
C GLY A 21 -18.14 -15.00 3.40
N VAL A 22 -17.25 -15.69 4.10
CA VAL A 22 -16.02 -16.26 3.54
C VAL A 22 -16.08 -17.78 3.63
N TYR A 23 -15.65 -18.47 2.59
CA TYR A 23 -15.53 -19.92 2.54
C TYR A 23 -14.08 -20.36 2.36
N LEU A 24 -13.77 -21.54 2.87
CA LEU A 24 -12.45 -22.16 2.80
C LEU A 24 -12.59 -23.57 2.23
N PHE A 25 -11.80 -23.91 1.21
CA PHE A 25 -11.69 -25.29 0.73
C PHE A 25 -10.50 -25.98 1.36
N ARG A 26 -10.68 -27.25 1.74
CA ARG A 26 -9.65 -28.11 2.30
C ARG A 26 -9.39 -29.32 1.42
N ASP A 27 -8.16 -29.81 1.40
CA ASP A 27 -7.80 -31.07 0.75
C ASP A 27 -7.94 -32.29 1.68
N GLY A 28 -7.63 -33.48 1.17
CA GLY A 28 -7.70 -34.73 1.94
C GLY A 28 -6.73 -34.82 3.12
N ARG A 29 -5.85 -33.83 3.29
CA ARG A 29 -4.95 -33.68 4.45
C ARG A 29 -5.43 -32.58 5.40
N ALA A 30 -6.67 -32.11 5.23
CA ALA A 30 -7.29 -31.00 5.95
C ALA A 30 -6.56 -29.65 5.80
N GLN A 31 -5.68 -29.49 4.79
CA GLN A 31 -5.00 -28.22 4.53
C GLN A 31 -5.91 -27.27 3.76
N VAL A 32 -5.94 -25.99 4.15
CA VAL A 32 -6.67 -24.96 3.38
C VAL A 32 -5.98 -24.73 2.05
N ILE A 33 -6.68 -25.04 0.96
CA ILE A 33 -6.17 -24.93 -0.41
C ILE A 33 -6.70 -23.71 -1.16
N TYR A 34 -7.86 -23.17 -0.74
CA TYR A 34 -8.44 -21.95 -1.28
C TYR A 34 -9.31 -21.23 -0.25
N VAL A 35 -9.37 -19.90 -0.35
CA VAL A 35 -10.26 -19.03 0.41
C VAL A 35 -10.95 -18.08 -0.57
N GLY A 36 -12.26 -17.86 -0.42
CA GLY A 36 -12.99 -16.88 -1.21
C GLY A 36 -14.15 -16.24 -0.45
N LYS A 37 -14.55 -15.02 -0.84
CA LYS A 37 -15.78 -14.38 -0.34
C LYS A 37 -17.00 -14.66 -1.23
N ALA A 38 -18.18 -14.50 -0.66
CA ALA A 38 -19.43 -14.47 -1.40
C ALA A 38 -20.41 -13.48 -0.76
N LEU A 39 -21.20 -12.77 -1.57
CA LEU A 39 -22.39 -12.07 -1.09
C LEU A 39 -23.48 -13.06 -0.65
N ARG A 40 -23.53 -14.22 -1.31
CA ARG A 40 -24.45 -15.32 -1.05
C ARG A 40 -23.68 -16.63 -1.02
N LEU A 41 -23.28 -17.08 0.17
CA LEU A 41 -22.44 -18.27 0.37
C LEU A 41 -23.00 -19.51 -0.33
N ARG A 42 -24.31 -19.75 -0.20
CA ARG A 42 -24.99 -20.91 -0.79
C ARG A 42 -24.82 -20.97 -2.31
N ASP A 43 -25.08 -19.86 -2.99
CA ASP A 43 -25.04 -19.80 -4.45
C ASP A 43 -23.59 -19.94 -4.95
N ARG A 44 -22.66 -19.24 -4.30
CA ARG A 44 -21.24 -19.29 -4.67
C ARG A 44 -20.63 -20.68 -4.47
N LEU A 45 -20.88 -21.32 -3.34
CA LEU A 45 -20.34 -22.65 -3.07
C LEU A 45 -20.89 -23.71 -4.04
N ARG A 46 -22.18 -23.62 -4.42
CA ARG A 46 -22.79 -24.52 -5.40
C ARG A 46 -22.15 -24.42 -6.79
N GLN A 47 -21.75 -23.21 -7.21
CA GLN A 47 -21.14 -22.99 -8.53
C GLN A 47 -19.93 -23.90 -8.78
N TYR A 48 -19.06 -24.09 -7.79
CA TYR A 48 -17.85 -24.92 -7.92
C TYR A 48 -18.13 -26.40 -8.23
N PHE A 49 -19.30 -26.91 -7.84
CA PHE A 49 -19.70 -28.30 -8.06
C PHE A 49 -20.65 -28.45 -9.25
N THR A 50 -20.92 -27.37 -9.98
CA THR A 50 -21.71 -27.41 -11.21
C THR A 50 -20.80 -27.80 -12.38
N PRO A 51 -21.17 -28.82 -13.18
CA PRO A 51 -20.42 -29.19 -14.38
C PRO A 51 -20.23 -28.00 -15.32
N GLY A 52 -19.01 -27.80 -15.83
CA GLY A 52 -18.68 -26.71 -16.76
C GLY A 52 -18.35 -25.36 -16.10
N TYR A 53 -18.36 -25.25 -14.77
CA TYR A 53 -17.94 -24.02 -14.07
C TYR A 53 -16.43 -23.79 -14.12
N ALA A 54 -15.62 -24.84 -14.14
CA ALA A 54 -14.17 -24.72 -14.14
C ALA A 54 -13.66 -24.15 -15.48
N GLN A 55 -13.52 -22.83 -15.54
CA GLN A 55 -13.11 -22.08 -16.74
C GLN A 55 -11.60 -22.06 -16.96
N THR A 56 -10.80 -22.35 -15.93
CA THR A 56 -9.34 -22.39 -16.00
C THR A 56 -8.80 -23.70 -15.46
N ALA A 57 -7.60 -24.08 -15.92
CA ALA A 57 -6.91 -25.28 -15.44
C ALA A 57 -6.64 -25.22 -13.92
N ARG A 58 -6.33 -24.04 -13.38
CA ARG A 58 -6.17 -23.82 -11.93
C ARG A 58 -7.47 -24.10 -11.17
N VAL A 59 -8.62 -23.64 -11.65
CA VAL A 59 -9.91 -23.88 -10.99
C VAL A 59 -10.30 -25.35 -11.08
N ASP A 60 -10.08 -26.01 -12.22
CA ASP A 60 -10.34 -27.45 -12.37
C ASP A 60 -9.46 -28.28 -11.41
N GLU A 61 -8.16 -28.00 -11.35
CA GLU A 61 -7.24 -28.67 -10.43
C GLU A 61 -7.65 -28.44 -8.96
N MET A 62 -8.07 -27.22 -8.62
CA MET A 62 -8.54 -26.89 -7.28
C MET A 62 -9.77 -27.71 -6.92
N VAL A 63 -10.81 -27.71 -7.77
CA VAL A 63 -12.08 -28.41 -7.52
C VAL A 63 -11.86 -29.92 -7.30
N ARG A 64 -10.98 -30.54 -8.11
CA ARG A 64 -10.63 -31.96 -7.96
C ARG A 64 -9.93 -32.30 -6.64
N ARG A 65 -9.30 -31.33 -6.00
CA ARG A 65 -8.61 -31.50 -4.71
C ARG A 65 -9.50 -31.18 -3.50
N ILE A 66 -10.69 -30.62 -3.71
CA ILE A 66 -11.61 -30.31 -2.61
C ILE A 66 -12.04 -31.61 -1.95
N TYR A 67 -11.67 -31.74 -0.67
CA TYR A 67 -12.14 -32.81 0.19
C TYR A 67 -13.26 -32.36 1.11
N ASP A 68 -13.15 -31.13 1.64
CA ASP A 68 -14.16 -30.51 2.49
C ASP A 68 -14.17 -28.98 2.32
N PHE A 69 -15.19 -28.32 2.86
CA PHE A 69 -15.29 -26.87 2.92
C PHE A 69 -15.80 -26.37 4.28
N GLU A 70 -15.34 -25.20 4.68
CA GLU A 70 -15.81 -24.43 5.83
C GLU A 70 -16.34 -23.07 5.36
N PHE A 71 -17.16 -22.42 6.18
CA PHE A 71 -17.58 -21.05 5.93
C PHE A 71 -17.74 -20.27 7.24
N VAL A 72 -17.57 -18.96 7.14
CA VAL A 72 -17.79 -17.98 8.21
C VAL A 72 -18.75 -16.94 7.66
N GLN A 73 -19.91 -16.83 8.29
CA GLN A 73 -20.90 -15.80 8.00
C GLN A 73 -20.38 -14.43 8.46
N CYS A 74 -20.63 -13.39 7.68
CA CYS A 74 -20.26 -12.01 7.97
C CYS A 74 -21.53 -11.15 8.00
N ALA A 75 -21.50 -10.03 8.73
CA ALA A 75 -22.63 -9.11 8.80
C ALA A 75 -22.84 -8.34 7.49
N ASN A 76 -21.77 -8.11 6.73
CA ASN A 76 -21.82 -7.41 5.45
C ASN A 76 -20.66 -7.80 4.53
N GLU A 77 -20.69 -7.28 3.30
CA GLU A 77 -19.71 -7.61 2.27
C GLU A 77 -18.30 -7.05 2.55
N VAL A 78 -18.22 -5.90 3.22
CA VAL A 78 -16.93 -5.29 3.61
C VAL A 78 -16.24 -6.14 4.67
N GLU A 79 -16.97 -6.66 5.65
CA GLU A 79 -16.43 -7.58 6.65
C GLU A 79 -15.93 -8.87 5.99
N ALA A 80 -16.71 -9.44 5.05
CA ALA A 80 -16.30 -10.63 4.29
C ALA A 80 -15.02 -10.37 3.48
N LEU A 81 -14.87 -9.19 2.89
CA LEU A 81 -13.68 -8.77 2.15
C LEU A 81 -12.43 -8.71 3.03
N VAL A 82 -12.53 -8.08 4.20
CA VAL A 82 -11.44 -7.97 5.16
C VAL A 82 -11.06 -9.35 5.71
N LEU A 83 -12.06 -10.16 6.06
CA LEU A 83 -11.84 -11.52 6.56
C LEU A 83 -11.19 -12.42 5.51
N GLU A 84 -11.62 -12.35 4.25
CA GLU A 84 -11.00 -13.05 3.12
C GLU A 84 -9.50 -12.72 3.02
N CYS A 85 -9.15 -11.43 3.00
CA CYS A 85 -7.76 -10.99 2.93
C CYS A 85 -6.92 -11.54 4.09
N ASN A 86 -7.46 -11.49 5.31
CA ASN A 86 -6.79 -12.00 6.50
C ASN A 86 -6.59 -13.53 6.46
N LEU A 87 -7.60 -14.28 6.03
CA LEU A 87 -7.51 -15.74 5.92
C LEU A 87 -6.54 -16.17 4.81
N ILE A 88 -6.47 -15.45 3.68
CA ILE A 88 -5.47 -15.68 2.64
C ILE A 88 -4.04 -15.46 3.19
N LYS A 89 -3.82 -14.38 3.95
CA LYS A 89 -2.52 -14.10 4.60
C LYS A 89 -2.14 -15.16 5.64
N ASN A 90 -3.10 -15.63 6.42
CA ASN A 90 -2.89 -16.61 7.49
C ASN A 90 -2.62 -18.01 6.95
N TYR A 91 -3.49 -18.52 6.07
CA TYR A 91 -3.41 -19.89 5.58
C TYR A 91 -2.48 -20.05 4.38
N ARG A 92 -2.24 -18.97 3.63
CA ARG A 92 -1.50 -18.98 2.36
C ARG A 92 -1.96 -20.14 1.47
N PRO A 93 -3.23 -20.17 1.06
CA PRO A 93 -3.75 -21.29 0.30
C PRO A 93 -3.09 -21.38 -1.08
N ARG A 94 -2.85 -22.60 -1.57
CA ARG A 94 -2.14 -22.85 -2.84
C ARG A 94 -2.81 -22.21 -4.05
N PHE A 95 -4.14 -22.21 -4.09
CA PHE A 95 -4.91 -21.77 -5.25
C PHE A 95 -5.33 -20.30 -5.17
N ASN A 96 -4.92 -19.53 -4.16
CA ASN A 96 -5.16 -18.08 -4.13
C ASN A 96 -4.00 -17.32 -4.79
N ILE A 97 -4.32 -16.22 -5.48
CA ILE A 97 -3.34 -15.20 -5.86
C ILE A 97 -2.81 -14.53 -4.59
N ARG A 98 -1.50 -14.49 -4.41
CA ARG A 98 -0.87 -13.97 -3.19
C ARG A 98 0.34 -13.10 -3.49
N LEU A 99 0.55 -12.08 -2.69
CA LEU A 99 1.82 -11.34 -2.66
C LEU A 99 2.92 -12.24 -2.08
N LYS A 100 3.99 -12.46 -2.84
CA LYS A 100 5.08 -13.38 -2.45
C LYS A 100 5.86 -12.90 -1.22
N ASP A 101 6.04 -11.58 -1.10
CA ASP A 101 6.85 -10.92 -0.07
C ASP A 101 6.05 -10.24 1.06
N ASP A 102 4.80 -10.67 1.28
CA ASP A 102 3.88 -10.05 2.26
C ASP A 102 4.39 -9.97 3.70
N LYS A 103 5.33 -10.85 4.10
CA LYS A 103 5.90 -10.93 5.46
C LYS A 103 7.19 -10.15 5.68
N ASN A 104 7.77 -9.54 4.65
CA ASN A 104 9.06 -8.86 4.72
C ASN A 104 9.01 -7.37 4.34
N TYR A 105 7.83 -6.78 4.35
CA TYR A 105 7.69 -5.37 4.03
C TYR A 105 8.53 -4.47 4.94
N LEU A 106 9.15 -3.49 4.31
CA LEU A 106 9.80 -2.37 4.95
C LEU A 106 8.82 -1.20 5.01
N TYR A 107 8.96 -0.45 6.08
CA TYR A 107 8.21 0.77 6.36
C TYR A 107 9.20 1.88 6.69
N LEU A 108 8.94 3.07 6.17
CA LEU A 108 9.56 4.29 6.63
C LEU A 108 8.96 4.66 7.98
N LYS A 109 9.75 4.65 9.04
CA LYS A 109 9.34 5.10 10.38
C LYS A 109 9.79 6.54 10.60
N LEU A 110 8.86 7.40 10.98
CA LEU A 110 9.06 8.79 11.42
C LEU A 110 8.69 8.91 12.90
N PRO A 111 9.67 8.92 13.83
CA PRO A 111 9.42 9.03 15.27
C PRO A 111 9.09 10.47 15.66
N VAL A 112 7.90 10.95 15.32
CA VAL A 112 7.47 12.35 15.51
C VAL A 112 7.47 12.85 16.96
N THR A 113 7.65 11.95 17.92
CA THR A 113 7.82 12.23 19.35
C THR A 113 9.20 12.79 19.70
N GLU A 114 10.22 12.57 18.88
CA GLU A 114 11.58 13.07 19.10
C GLU A 114 11.70 14.59 18.84
N GLN A 115 12.72 15.23 19.41
CA GLN A 115 12.97 16.66 19.21
C GLN A 115 13.41 16.98 17.78
N TYR A 116 14.33 16.17 17.25
CA TYR A 116 14.81 16.25 15.88
C TYR A 116 14.73 14.86 15.26
N PRO A 117 13.55 14.36 14.86
CA PRO A 117 13.43 12.99 14.34
C PRO A 117 14.25 12.77 13.07
N ARG A 118 14.85 11.59 12.98
CA ARG A 118 15.39 11.04 11.72
C ARG A 118 14.43 9.99 11.16
N VAL A 119 14.52 9.75 9.86
CA VAL A 119 13.87 8.59 9.26
C VAL A 119 14.56 7.29 9.67
N HIS A 120 13.78 6.27 9.95
CA HIS A 120 14.23 4.90 10.19
C HIS A 120 13.56 3.95 9.21
N TYR A 121 14.16 2.78 9.01
CA TYR A 121 13.58 1.69 8.24
C TYR A 121 13.20 0.58 9.21
N SER A 122 11.91 0.22 9.24
CA SER A 122 11.38 -0.81 10.13
C SER A 122 10.68 -1.89 9.32
N ARG A 123 10.77 -3.15 9.76
CA ARG A 123 9.93 -4.24 9.23
C ARG A 123 8.64 -4.47 10.02
N ARG A 124 8.46 -3.71 11.11
CA ARG A 124 7.32 -3.83 12.02
C ARG A 124 6.72 -2.46 12.25
N VAL A 125 5.42 -2.36 12.01
CA VAL A 125 4.60 -1.26 12.51
C VAL A 125 4.35 -1.52 13.99
N GLN A 126 4.65 -0.54 14.83
CA GLN A 126 4.47 -0.64 16.29
C GLN A 126 3.58 0.51 16.75
N ASN A 127 2.87 0.33 17.86
CA ASN A 127 2.05 1.38 18.45
C ASN A 127 2.89 2.22 19.43
N ASP A 128 3.96 2.84 18.92
CA ASP A 128 4.95 3.61 19.70
C ASP A 128 4.83 5.13 19.49
N GLY A 129 3.74 5.58 18.86
CA GLY A 129 3.49 6.98 18.52
C GLY A 129 4.31 7.50 17.33
N ALA A 130 5.09 6.65 16.65
CA ALA A 130 5.72 6.99 15.38
C ALA A 130 4.74 6.84 14.21
N LEU A 131 4.98 7.59 13.14
CA LEU A 131 4.27 7.42 11.87
C LEU A 131 5.03 6.41 11.01
N TYR A 132 4.29 5.55 10.31
CA TYR A 132 4.84 4.52 9.44
C TYR A 132 4.30 4.72 8.02
N PHE A 133 5.15 4.56 7.00
CA PHE A 133 4.77 4.65 5.59
C PHE A 133 5.28 3.46 4.81
N GLY A 134 4.43 2.88 3.96
CA GLY A 134 4.69 1.66 3.20
C GLY A 134 3.38 0.90 2.94
N PRO A 135 3.45 -0.36 2.48
CA PRO A 135 4.62 -1.23 2.48
C PRO A 135 5.58 -1.04 1.29
N TYR A 136 6.86 -1.31 1.52
CA TYR A 136 7.90 -1.45 0.48
C TYR A 136 8.46 -2.88 0.47
N THR A 137 8.62 -3.52 -0.69
CA THR A 137 9.25 -4.84 -0.86
C THR A 137 10.76 -4.76 -0.76
N SER A 138 11.36 -3.63 -1.12
CA SER A 138 12.81 -3.49 -1.15
C SER A 138 13.34 -2.24 -0.43
N ALA A 139 14.51 -2.40 0.19
CA ALA A 139 15.23 -1.27 0.80
C ALA A 139 15.74 -0.28 -0.27
N GLN A 140 15.82 -0.68 -1.53
CA GLN A 140 16.21 0.19 -2.64
C GLN A 140 15.07 1.14 -2.99
N SER A 141 13.85 0.63 -3.17
CA SER A 141 12.62 1.40 -3.42
C SER A 141 12.37 2.43 -2.33
N LEU A 142 12.48 2.00 -1.07
CA LEU A 142 12.33 2.87 0.10
C LEU A 142 13.39 3.99 0.12
N ARG A 143 14.67 3.65 -0.14
CA ARG A 143 15.75 4.64 -0.21
C ARG A 143 15.58 5.61 -1.37
N GLY A 144 15.11 5.13 -2.53
CA GLY A 144 14.76 5.96 -3.68
C GLY A 144 13.68 6.97 -3.34
N THR A 145 12.60 6.51 -2.70
CA THR A 145 11.49 7.35 -2.25
C THR A 145 11.96 8.42 -1.26
N VAL A 146 12.72 8.04 -0.23
CA VAL A 146 13.32 8.99 0.73
C VAL A 146 14.20 10.02 0.01
N LYS A 147 15.03 9.60 -0.94
CA LYS A 147 15.89 10.51 -1.71
C LYS A 147 15.07 11.54 -2.47
N SER A 148 13.98 11.14 -3.12
CA SER A 148 13.09 12.04 -3.85
C SER A 148 12.40 13.05 -2.94
N ILE A 149 11.87 12.60 -1.80
CA ILE A 149 11.18 13.48 -0.85
C ILE A 149 12.14 14.50 -0.26
N ARG A 150 13.37 14.10 0.08
CA ARG A 150 14.39 15.01 0.62
C ARG A 150 14.78 16.14 -0.31
N GLN A 151 14.57 15.99 -1.62
CA GLN A 151 14.76 17.08 -2.58
C GLN A 151 13.64 18.12 -2.50
N LEU A 152 12.44 17.73 -2.06
CA LEU A 152 11.27 18.59 -1.94
C LEU A 152 11.16 19.19 -0.53
N LEU A 153 11.29 18.33 0.48
CA LEU A 153 11.15 18.64 1.90
C LEU A 153 12.42 18.16 2.62
N PRO A 154 13.41 19.05 2.87
CA PRO A 154 14.69 18.67 3.46
C PRO A 154 14.56 18.21 4.93
N PHE A 155 15.09 17.03 5.27
CA PHE A 155 15.14 16.51 6.64
C PHE A 155 16.42 15.69 6.89
N ARG A 156 16.74 15.44 8.17
CA ARG A 156 17.97 14.74 8.56
C ARG A 156 17.86 13.23 8.31
N THR A 157 18.95 12.64 7.82
CA THR A 157 19.13 11.18 7.72
C THR A 157 20.41 10.69 8.41
N CYS A 158 21.22 11.59 8.95
CA CYS A 158 22.45 11.26 9.65
C CYS A 158 22.17 10.39 10.88
N SER A 159 23.16 9.57 11.27
CA SER A 159 23.08 8.81 12.52
C SER A 159 23.11 9.74 13.72
N ASP A 160 22.61 9.27 14.86
CA ASP A 160 22.61 10.06 16.09
C ASP A 160 24.03 10.33 16.61
N GLU A 161 24.98 9.44 16.32
CA GLU A 161 26.41 9.66 16.57
C GLU A 161 26.95 10.86 15.78
N ILE A 162 26.65 10.94 14.47
CA ILE A 162 27.05 12.08 13.64
C ILE A 162 26.33 13.35 14.08
N PHE A 163 25.04 13.24 14.42
CA PHE A 163 24.24 14.38 14.89
C PHE A 163 24.83 15.00 16.17
N LYS A 164 25.27 14.17 17.13
CA LYS A 164 25.88 14.61 18.39
C LYS A 164 27.20 15.34 18.22
N GLN A 165 27.90 15.17 17.10
CA GLN A 165 29.14 15.92 16.82
C GLN A 165 28.90 17.42 16.63
N GLY A 166 27.65 17.84 16.37
CA GLY A 166 27.28 19.26 16.35
C GLY A 166 27.85 20.05 15.17
N LYS A 167 28.22 19.39 14.07
CA LYS A 167 28.74 20.03 12.85
C LYS A 167 27.84 19.74 11.66
N VAL A 168 27.63 20.74 10.80
CA VAL A 168 26.90 20.53 9.54
C VAL A 168 27.66 19.59 8.61
N CYS A 169 26.92 18.72 7.90
CA CYS A 169 27.47 17.78 6.94
C CYS A 169 27.15 18.19 5.50
N LEU A 170 27.61 17.39 4.53
CA LEU A 170 27.36 17.62 3.10
C LEU A 170 25.88 17.86 2.79
N ASP A 171 24.96 17.10 3.42
CA ASP A 171 23.53 17.22 3.18
C ASP A 171 22.98 18.62 3.49
N PHE A 172 23.56 19.34 4.46
CA PHE A 172 23.22 20.74 4.70
C PHE A 172 23.70 21.64 3.55
N HIS A 173 24.98 21.49 3.14
CA HIS A 173 25.57 22.31 2.08
C HIS A 173 24.88 22.13 0.72
N ILE A 174 24.36 20.93 0.43
CA ILE A 174 23.56 20.64 -0.77
C ILE A 174 22.05 20.82 -0.56
N ARG A 175 21.64 21.50 0.53
CA ARG A 175 20.25 21.86 0.86
C ARG A 175 19.26 20.69 1.03
N ARG A 176 19.76 19.50 1.41
CA ARG A 176 18.96 18.29 1.74
C ARG A 176 18.72 18.07 3.24
N CYS A 177 19.22 18.98 4.08
CA CYS A 177 19.02 18.98 5.53
C CYS A 177 19.04 20.43 6.03
N PRO A 178 18.16 20.83 6.97
CA PRO A 178 18.15 22.20 7.51
C PRO A 178 19.25 22.48 8.55
N GLY A 179 20.17 21.53 8.81
CA GLY A 179 21.27 21.71 9.76
C GLY A 179 20.87 21.76 11.25
N PRO A 180 19.95 20.90 11.75
CA PRO A 180 19.55 20.93 13.16
C PRO A 180 20.71 20.61 14.13
N CYS A 181 21.77 19.94 13.67
CA CYS A 181 22.96 19.66 14.49
C CYS A 181 23.69 20.93 14.97
N GLU A 182 23.61 22.03 14.21
CA GLU A 182 24.14 23.34 14.60
C GLU A 182 23.04 24.31 15.06
N LYS A 183 21.85 23.80 15.41
CA LYS A 183 20.69 24.62 15.84
C LYS A 183 20.28 25.69 14.81
N ARG A 184 20.55 25.46 13.52
CA ARG A 184 20.15 26.35 12.40
C ARG A 184 18.64 26.41 12.17
N ILE A 185 17.91 25.51 12.82
CA ILE A 185 16.45 25.43 12.83
C ILE A 185 15.99 25.08 14.25
N SER A 186 14.91 25.74 14.69
CA SER A 186 14.32 25.46 16.00
C SER A 186 13.76 24.02 16.05
N PRO A 187 13.66 23.41 17.24
CA PRO A 187 12.98 22.12 17.40
C PRO A 187 11.55 22.13 16.86
N ASP A 188 10.80 23.20 17.10
CA ASP A 188 9.40 23.30 16.70
C ASP A 188 9.24 23.44 15.19
N ASP A 189 10.10 24.24 14.55
CA ASP A 189 10.12 24.35 13.09
C ASP A 189 10.54 23.06 12.41
N TYR A 190 11.48 22.33 13.02
CA TYR A 190 11.89 21.02 12.50
C TYR A 190 10.76 19.99 12.64
N LYS A 191 10.05 19.98 13.77
CA LYS A 191 8.86 19.12 13.95
C LYS A 191 7.74 19.47 12.96
N ALA A 192 7.47 20.75 12.74
CA ALA A 192 6.50 21.19 11.73
C ALA A 192 6.87 20.66 10.34
N ARG A 193 8.16 20.74 9.98
CA ARG A 193 8.66 20.19 8.72
C ARG A 193 8.50 18.68 8.60
N ILE A 194 8.68 17.94 9.69
CA ILE A 194 8.50 16.49 9.68
C ILE A 194 7.02 16.13 9.54
N ARG A 195 6.11 16.94 10.08
CA ARG A 195 4.67 16.79 9.82
C ARG A 195 4.31 17.08 8.36
N GLU A 196 4.95 18.07 7.73
CA GLU A 196 4.80 18.33 6.28
C GLU A 196 5.25 17.11 5.46
N VAL A 197 6.37 16.47 5.83
CA VAL A 197 6.83 15.21 5.21
C VAL A 197 5.81 14.09 5.37
N ALA A 198 5.23 13.96 6.57
CA ALA A 198 4.18 12.97 6.82
C ALA A 198 2.95 13.22 5.94
N LEU A 199 2.41 14.44 5.92
CA LEU A 199 1.27 14.81 5.08
C LEU A 199 1.54 14.59 3.59
N PHE A 200 2.76 14.90 3.13
CA PHE A 200 3.16 14.65 1.75
C PHE A 200 3.18 13.15 1.41
N MET A 201 3.68 12.32 2.34
CA MET A 201 3.65 10.86 2.20
C MET A 201 2.23 10.28 2.22
N GLU A 202 1.34 10.88 3.00
CA GLU A 202 -0.10 10.60 3.02
C GLU A 202 -0.83 11.06 1.75
N GLY A 203 -0.16 11.58 0.72
CA GLY A 203 -0.90 12.08 -0.45
C GLY A 203 -1.84 13.25 -0.11
N ARG A 204 -1.43 14.08 0.86
CA ARG A 204 -2.10 15.32 1.27
C ARG A 204 -1.23 16.53 0.95
N SER A 205 -0.58 16.49 -0.22
CA SER A 205 0.35 17.54 -0.63
C SER A 205 -0.33 18.89 -0.83
N ASP A 206 -1.62 18.91 -1.16
CA ASP A 206 -2.46 20.11 -1.21
C ASP A 206 -2.54 20.83 0.14
N VAL A 207 -2.54 20.07 1.24
CA VAL A 207 -2.52 20.60 2.60
C VAL A 207 -1.14 21.19 2.89
N VAL A 208 -0.06 20.52 2.47
CA VAL A 208 1.32 20.98 2.65
C VAL A 208 1.54 22.31 1.93
N VAL A 209 1.10 22.41 0.66
CA VAL A 209 1.21 23.64 -0.14
C VAL A 209 0.50 24.81 0.57
N ARG A 210 -0.76 24.62 0.97
CA ARG A 210 -1.53 25.65 1.69
C ARG A 210 -0.87 26.09 3.01
N GLN A 211 -0.29 25.14 3.76
CA GLN A 211 0.43 25.46 4.99
C GLN A 211 1.69 26.27 4.73
N LEU A 212 2.46 25.91 3.70
CA LEU A 212 3.67 26.65 3.33
C LEU A 212 3.35 28.06 2.83
N GLU A 213 2.28 28.24 2.05
CA GLU A 213 1.79 29.55 1.61
C GLU A 213 1.41 30.44 2.80
N GLY A 214 0.63 29.92 3.74
CA GLY A 214 0.23 30.65 4.95
C GLY A 214 1.44 31.05 5.82
N ARG A 215 2.40 30.14 6.01
CA ARG A 215 3.63 30.41 6.77
C ARG A 215 4.53 31.44 6.06
N MET A 216 4.61 31.37 4.73
CA MET A 216 5.32 32.36 3.93
C MET A 216 4.72 33.75 4.08
N GLY A 217 3.39 33.87 3.99
CA GLY A 217 2.68 35.14 4.16
C GLY A 217 2.89 35.72 5.56
N SER A 218 2.67 34.92 6.60
CA SER A 218 2.87 35.36 7.99
C SER A 218 4.32 35.78 8.28
N ALA A 219 5.32 35.06 7.75
CA ALA A 219 6.72 35.44 7.90
C ALA A 219 7.01 36.78 7.21
N ALA A 220 6.44 37.03 6.03
CA ALA A 220 6.57 38.31 5.33
C ALA A 220 5.90 39.47 6.10
N ASP A 221 4.71 39.23 6.67
CA ASP A 221 3.99 40.21 7.50
C ASP A 221 4.79 40.60 8.75
N HIS A 222 5.54 39.64 9.32
CA HIS A 222 6.45 39.86 10.45
C HIS A 222 7.85 40.35 10.07
N LEU A 223 8.10 40.68 8.80
CA LEU A 223 9.40 41.10 8.27
C LEU A 223 10.53 40.06 8.42
N ASP A 224 10.17 38.78 8.61
CA ASP A 224 11.10 37.64 8.64
C ASP A 224 11.33 37.10 7.22
N PHE A 225 12.08 37.89 6.44
CA PHE A 225 12.32 37.60 5.03
C PHE A 225 13.17 36.34 4.80
N GLU A 226 13.98 35.93 5.77
CA GLU A 226 14.76 34.69 5.65
C GLU A 226 13.85 33.46 5.65
N ASN A 227 12.91 33.38 6.59
CA ASN A 227 11.95 32.27 6.63
C ASN A 227 10.94 32.36 5.48
N ALA A 228 10.47 33.55 5.12
CA ALA A 228 9.62 33.72 3.94
C ALA A 228 10.31 33.22 2.66
N ALA A 229 11.58 33.55 2.44
CA ALA A 229 12.36 33.05 1.31
C ALA A 229 12.52 31.52 1.35
N ARG A 230 12.74 30.94 2.53
CA ARG A 230 12.82 29.47 2.68
C ARG A 230 11.50 28.77 2.31
N TYR A 231 10.36 29.25 2.80
CA TYR A 231 9.05 28.67 2.47
C TYR A 231 8.73 28.83 0.99
N ARG A 232 9.03 30.00 0.41
CA ARG A 232 8.91 30.24 -1.04
C ARG A 232 9.75 29.25 -1.85
N ASP A 233 11.00 29.03 -1.47
CA ASP A 233 11.90 28.12 -2.20
C ASP A 233 11.42 26.65 -2.08
N GLN A 234 10.78 26.27 -0.97
CA GLN A 234 10.12 24.98 -0.81
C GLN A 234 8.87 24.86 -1.70
N LEU A 235 8.00 25.87 -1.70
CA LEU A 235 6.84 25.95 -2.60
C LEU A 235 7.27 25.83 -4.06
N GLN A 236 8.28 26.60 -4.47
CA GLN A 236 8.83 26.52 -5.82
C GLN A 236 9.42 25.14 -6.12
N SER A 237 9.99 24.44 -5.14
CA SER A 237 10.51 23.08 -5.34
C SER A 237 9.39 22.05 -5.52
N ILE A 238 8.23 22.27 -4.89
CA ILE A 238 7.01 21.48 -5.10
C ILE A 238 6.37 21.84 -6.46
N GLU A 239 6.28 23.13 -6.81
CA GLU A 239 5.58 23.65 -7.99
C GLU A 239 6.36 23.53 -9.31
N ARG A 240 7.67 23.84 -9.33
CA ARG A 240 8.51 23.85 -10.54
C ARG A 240 8.57 22.49 -11.26
N ILE A 241 8.11 21.44 -10.59
CA ILE A 241 8.12 20.08 -11.14
C ILE A 241 6.78 19.73 -11.80
N ALA A 242 5.66 20.29 -11.32
CA ALA A 242 4.35 20.13 -11.94
C ALA A 242 4.29 20.73 -13.37
N ASP A 243 5.04 21.80 -13.63
CA ASP A 243 5.05 22.45 -14.96
C ASP A 243 5.92 21.73 -16.01
N ARG A 244 6.86 20.86 -15.62
CA ARG A 244 7.74 20.14 -16.57
C ARG A 244 7.12 18.88 -17.18
N GLN A 245 5.96 18.44 -16.69
CA GLN A 245 5.23 17.26 -17.19
C GLN A 245 3.80 17.60 -17.64
N LYS A 246 3.61 18.75 -18.30
CA LYS A 246 2.35 19.14 -18.97
C LYS A 246 2.01 18.32 -20.23
N VAL A 247 2.38 17.05 -20.25
CA VAL A 247 1.97 16.10 -21.29
C VAL A 247 1.32 14.93 -20.57
N LEU A 248 -0.03 14.94 -20.56
CA LEU A 248 -0.94 13.80 -20.33
C LEU A 248 -1.45 13.47 -18.91
N VAL A 249 -1.39 14.36 -17.90
CA VAL A 249 -2.15 14.12 -16.65
C VAL A 249 -3.06 15.30 -16.33
N HIS A 250 -4.37 15.04 -16.35
CA HIS A 250 -5.37 15.93 -15.78
C HIS A 250 -5.35 15.79 -14.26
N GLY A 251 -4.55 16.60 -13.56
CA GLY A 251 -4.62 16.73 -12.10
C GLY A 251 -3.28 17.06 -11.43
N ARG A 252 -3.33 17.83 -10.33
CA ARG A 252 -2.25 17.93 -9.32
C ARG A 252 -2.50 16.95 -8.18
N ASP A 253 -3.28 15.92 -8.44
CA ASP A 253 -3.73 15.00 -7.40
C ASP A 253 -2.61 14.05 -7.01
N ASP A 254 -2.69 13.60 -5.76
CA ASP A 254 -1.79 12.60 -5.22
C ASP A 254 -2.40 11.23 -5.51
N GLU A 255 -1.68 10.43 -6.29
CA GLU A 255 -2.18 9.18 -6.87
C GLU A 255 -1.15 8.07 -6.75
N ASP A 256 -1.63 6.82 -6.65
CA ASP A 256 -0.79 5.66 -6.88
C ASP A 256 -1.14 5.07 -8.25
N LEU A 257 -0.14 4.90 -9.12
CA LEU A 257 -0.29 4.29 -10.43
C LEU A 257 0.10 2.81 -10.34
N ILE A 258 -0.80 1.93 -10.74
CA ILE A 258 -0.59 0.49 -10.73
C ILE A 258 -0.44 0.01 -12.17
N ALA A 259 0.59 -0.79 -12.40
CA ALA A 259 0.80 -1.50 -13.66
C ALA A 259 1.20 -2.94 -13.34
N TYR A 260 1.01 -3.86 -14.28
CA TYR A 260 1.50 -5.22 -14.09
C TYR A 260 2.12 -5.76 -15.39
N ALA A 261 3.02 -6.72 -15.23
CA ALA A 261 3.60 -7.47 -16.32
C ALA A 261 3.52 -8.97 -16.00
N ARG A 262 3.25 -9.77 -17.03
CA ARG A 262 3.14 -11.22 -16.93
C ARG A 262 4.00 -11.90 -17.97
N LYS A 263 4.78 -12.90 -17.56
CA LYS A 263 5.54 -13.78 -18.45
C LYS A 263 5.43 -15.22 -17.95
N GLY A 264 4.66 -16.05 -18.67
CA GLY A 264 4.34 -17.39 -18.20
C GLY A 264 3.57 -17.33 -16.88
N ASN A 265 4.08 -18.03 -15.85
CA ASN A 265 3.48 -18.03 -14.51
C ASN A 265 3.98 -16.89 -13.61
N ASP A 266 5.00 -16.14 -14.04
CA ASP A 266 5.54 -15.02 -13.28
C ASP A 266 4.72 -13.76 -13.55
N VAL A 267 4.19 -13.18 -12.48
CA VAL A 267 3.42 -11.95 -12.51
C VAL A 267 4.06 -10.96 -11.55
N PHE A 268 4.30 -9.75 -12.03
CA PHE A 268 4.83 -8.65 -11.23
C PHE A 268 3.90 -7.46 -11.35
N VAL A 269 3.58 -6.85 -10.22
CA VAL A 269 2.81 -5.61 -10.15
C VAL A 269 3.73 -4.50 -9.68
N GLU A 270 3.73 -3.38 -10.39
CA GLU A 270 4.48 -2.18 -10.05
C GLU A 270 3.51 -1.14 -9.49
N VAL A 271 3.87 -0.53 -8.36
CA VAL A 271 3.18 0.62 -7.79
C VAL A 271 4.09 1.82 -7.88
N ALA A 272 3.71 2.85 -8.64
CA ALA A 272 4.41 4.11 -8.69
C ALA A 272 3.65 5.18 -7.89
N TYR A 273 4.34 5.83 -6.96
CA TYR A 273 3.77 6.87 -6.11
C TYR A 273 3.90 8.23 -6.80
N VAL A 274 2.78 8.85 -7.14
CA VAL A 274 2.73 10.18 -7.74
C VAL A 274 2.21 11.18 -6.72
N ARG A 275 2.97 12.24 -6.46
CA ARG A 275 2.59 13.32 -5.53
C ARG A 275 2.82 14.66 -6.22
N GLN A 276 1.80 15.52 -6.26
CA GLN A 276 1.79 16.79 -7.02
C GLN A 276 2.27 16.61 -8.48
N GLY A 277 1.82 15.55 -9.14
CA GLY A 277 2.22 15.23 -10.52
C GLY A 277 3.66 14.72 -10.70
N LYS A 278 4.42 14.54 -9.60
CA LYS A 278 5.78 13.97 -9.64
C LYS A 278 5.77 12.52 -9.16
N MET A 279 6.40 11.62 -9.92
CA MET A 279 6.73 10.30 -9.41
C MET A 279 7.80 10.41 -8.31
N VAL A 280 7.42 10.15 -7.05
CA VAL A 280 8.32 10.25 -5.89
C VAL A 280 9.03 8.94 -5.59
N GLY A 281 8.47 7.83 -6.04
CA GLY A 281 9.08 6.51 -5.93
C GLY A 281 8.24 5.47 -6.65
N HIS A 282 8.73 4.25 -6.62
CA HIS A 282 8.02 3.10 -7.15
C HIS A 282 8.47 1.85 -6.41
N ASP A 283 7.65 0.81 -6.43
CA ASP A 283 7.95 -0.48 -5.81
C ASP A 283 7.29 -1.65 -6.54
N GLY A 284 8.07 -2.71 -6.73
CA GLY A 284 7.66 -3.90 -7.46
C GLY A 284 7.25 -5.04 -6.52
N HIS A 285 6.15 -5.71 -6.86
CA HIS A 285 5.50 -6.74 -6.07
C HIS A 285 5.28 -8.02 -6.89
N PRO A 286 6.06 -9.09 -6.64
CA PRO A 286 5.79 -10.39 -7.24
C PRO A 286 4.50 -11.01 -6.69
N LEU A 287 3.72 -11.59 -7.60
CA LEU A 287 2.51 -12.37 -7.29
C LEU A 287 2.74 -13.86 -7.57
N ASP A 288 2.32 -14.69 -6.63
CA ASP A 288 2.23 -16.15 -6.79
C ASP A 288 0.79 -16.55 -7.11
N GLY A 289 0.60 -17.52 -8.01
CA GLY A 289 -0.72 -18.08 -8.34
C GLY A 289 -1.55 -17.25 -9.32
N ALA A 290 -0.96 -16.23 -9.96
CA ALA A 290 -1.65 -15.31 -10.88
C ALA A 290 -1.41 -15.59 -12.38
N GLY A 291 -0.65 -16.63 -12.74
CA GLY A 291 -0.24 -16.89 -14.13
C GLY A 291 -1.41 -17.01 -15.10
N ASP A 292 -2.43 -17.79 -14.74
CA ASP A 292 -3.64 -18.04 -15.54
C ASP A 292 -4.87 -17.25 -15.05
N ALA A 293 -4.68 -16.31 -14.13
CA ALA A 293 -5.74 -15.45 -13.63
C ALA A 293 -6.19 -14.42 -14.69
N GLY A 294 -7.47 -14.08 -14.65
CA GLY A 294 -8.01 -12.94 -15.38
C GLY A 294 -7.46 -11.62 -14.82
N GLU A 295 -7.43 -10.57 -15.65
CA GLU A 295 -6.91 -9.25 -15.26
C GLU A 295 -7.66 -8.67 -14.04
N SER A 296 -8.99 -8.74 -14.03
CA SER A 296 -9.82 -8.24 -12.93
C SER A 296 -9.55 -8.96 -11.60
N GLU A 297 -9.38 -10.29 -11.62
CA GLU A 297 -9.08 -11.11 -10.44
C GLU A 297 -7.68 -10.76 -9.88
N LEU A 298 -6.71 -10.59 -10.78
CA LEU A 298 -5.33 -10.23 -10.45
C LEU A 298 -5.29 -8.87 -9.76
N LEU A 299 -5.88 -7.84 -10.38
CA LEU A 299 -5.89 -6.48 -9.84
C LEU A 299 -6.63 -6.42 -8.51
N ARG A 300 -7.81 -7.05 -8.41
CA ARG A 300 -8.56 -7.16 -7.14
C ARG A 300 -7.70 -7.78 -6.04
N SER A 301 -7.09 -8.94 -6.34
CA SER A 301 -6.27 -9.67 -5.36
C SER A 301 -5.07 -8.86 -4.90
N PHE A 302 -4.43 -8.14 -5.81
CA PHE A 302 -3.30 -7.25 -5.50
C PHE A 302 -3.74 -6.09 -4.62
N LEU A 303 -4.74 -5.31 -5.05
CA LEU A 303 -5.22 -4.11 -4.38
C LEU A 303 -5.60 -4.39 -2.92
N LEU A 304 -6.38 -5.45 -2.69
CA LEU A 304 -6.82 -5.82 -1.35
C LEU A 304 -5.64 -6.18 -0.46
N GLN A 305 -4.73 -7.03 -0.93
CA GLN A 305 -3.59 -7.46 -0.12
C GLN A 305 -2.60 -6.32 0.15
N TYR A 306 -2.35 -5.48 -0.86
CA TYR A 306 -1.46 -4.32 -0.78
C TYR A 306 -2.01 -3.28 0.18
N TYR A 307 -3.22 -2.77 -0.06
CA TYR A 307 -3.79 -1.68 0.74
C TYR A 307 -4.26 -2.11 2.13
N THR A 308 -4.54 -3.40 2.37
CA THR A 308 -4.73 -3.90 3.75
C THR A 308 -3.44 -3.85 4.56
N SER A 309 -2.27 -3.90 3.89
CA SER A 309 -0.97 -3.78 4.55
C SER A 309 -0.43 -2.34 4.51
N ALA A 310 -1.05 -1.48 3.69
CA ALA A 310 -0.70 -0.09 3.57
C ALA A 310 -1.08 0.69 4.82
N THR A 311 -0.19 1.61 5.17
CA THR A 311 -0.38 2.54 6.29
C THR A 311 -1.17 3.77 5.87
N HIS A 312 -1.29 4.00 4.56
CA HIS A 312 -2.04 5.08 3.98
C HIS A 312 -2.54 4.68 2.57
N VAL A 313 -3.66 5.28 2.13
CA VAL A 313 -4.23 5.10 0.79
C VAL A 313 -4.42 6.50 0.19
N PRO A 314 -3.86 6.81 -1.00
CA PRO A 314 -4.06 8.11 -1.64
C PRO A 314 -5.52 8.34 -2.04
N ARG A 315 -5.86 9.57 -2.42
CA ARG A 315 -7.23 9.90 -2.87
C ARG A 315 -7.63 9.21 -4.16
N SER A 316 -6.66 8.88 -5.01
CA SER A 316 -6.86 8.28 -6.32
C SER A 316 -5.87 7.13 -6.52
N VAL A 317 -6.35 6.02 -7.04
CA VAL A 317 -5.53 4.87 -7.44
C VAL A 317 -5.87 4.56 -8.89
N ILE A 318 -4.88 4.67 -9.77
CA ILE A 318 -5.04 4.42 -11.20
C ILE A 318 -4.61 3.00 -11.51
N VAL A 319 -5.49 2.25 -12.14
CA VAL A 319 -5.29 0.83 -12.49
C VAL A 319 -5.36 0.64 -14.01
N PRO A 320 -4.69 -0.38 -14.58
CA PRO A 320 -4.57 -0.52 -16.03
C PRO A 320 -5.83 -1.12 -16.70
N GLY A 321 -6.78 -1.61 -15.90
CA GLY A 321 -7.97 -2.31 -16.38
C GLY A 321 -9.07 -2.37 -15.32
N PRO A 322 -10.21 -3.01 -15.64
CA PRO A 322 -11.32 -3.16 -14.71
C PRO A 322 -10.91 -4.01 -13.49
N VAL A 323 -11.54 -3.73 -12.35
CA VAL A 323 -11.33 -4.46 -11.09
C VAL A 323 -12.65 -5.13 -10.72
N ASP A 324 -12.58 -6.37 -10.25
CA ASP A 324 -13.76 -7.06 -9.72
C ASP A 324 -14.21 -6.40 -8.40
N ASP A 325 -15.53 -6.29 -8.21
CA ASP A 325 -16.17 -5.61 -7.06
C ASP A 325 -15.73 -4.15 -6.84
N PRO A 326 -15.78 -3.27 -7.86
CA PRO A 326 -15.22 -1.92 -7.78
C PRO A 326 -15.89 -1.04 -6.71
N ASP A 327 -17.18 -1.26 -6.43
CA ASP A 327 -17.92 -0.48 -5.44
C ASP A 327 -17.48 -0.76 -4.00
N LEU A 328 -16.86 -1.91 -3.73
CA LEU A 328 -16.30 -2.25 -2.40
C LEU A 328 -14.90 -1.68 -2.19
N MET A 329 -14.29 -1.15 -3.25
CA MET A 329 -12.91 -0.61 -3.23
C MET A 329 -12.87 0.92 -3.31
N ARG A 330 -14.03 1.58 -3.19
CA ARG A 330 -14.15 3.04 -3.19
C ARG A 330 -13.91 3.66 -1.83
#